data_AF-A0AAP5I4D9-F1
#
_entry.id   AF-A0AAP5I4D9-F1
#
_cell.length_a   1.000
_cell.length_b   1.000
_cell.length_c   1.000
_cell.angle_alpha   90.00
_cell.angle_beta   90.00
_cell.angle_gamma   90.00
#
_symmetry.space_group_name_H-M   'P 1'
#
loop_
_entity.id
_entity.type
_entity.pdbx_description
1 polymer ?
#
loop_
_entity_poly.entity_id
_entity_poly.type
_entity_poly.pdbx_seq_one_letter_code
_entity_poly.pdbx_strand_id
1 'polypeptide(L)'
;MLKNLNLKQKFTILLTIILVVGLSLSGLTLSYLLRQNASDEVAAKALALIDTMTSVRDYTLKQITPELTDKLETKFLPQTVSAYSAREVFDILRQKSDYRDFFYKEATLNPTNLRDKADTFETDLVERFRKDKDLKELTGFRSNRGDETFYIARPLAIRDQACLKCHSTPENAPKTQIDQYGTANGFGWKLNEIVAAQIVSLPTSKVIQKANQSSVQIIGLVFIVFISVIVLVNIFLNRQVIRPLKQITRVAEEVSTGHMEVEFEQLYNDEIGKLAQAFKRMKLSLEMAIKRIKRNTGSTEY
;
A
#
# COMPACT_ATOMS: atom_id res chain seq x y z
N MET A 1 8.28 -16.69 -36.21
CA MET A 1 8.90 -17.54 -35.17
C MET A 1 7.98 -18.63 -34.59
N LEU A 2 6.66 -18.43 -34.44
CA LEU A 2 5.75 -19.43 -33.82
C LEU A 2 5.53 -20.73 -34.62
N LYS A 3 5.84 -20.76 -35.93
CA LYS A 3 5.55 -21.91 -36.80
C LYS A 3 6.40 -23.17 -36.50
N ASN A 4 7.62 -23.01 -35.97
CA ASN A 4 8.55 -24.12 -35.72
C ASN A 4 8.49 -24.70 -34.30
N LEU A 5 7.55 -24.24 -33.47
CA LEU A 5 7.44 -24.66 -32.08
C LEU A 5 6.56 -25.89 -31.93
N ASN A 6 6.98 -26.82 -31.07
CA ASN A 6 6.14 -27.96 -30.69
C ASN A 6 4.97 -27.50 -29.80
N LEU A 7 3.95 -28.35 -29.66
CA LEU A 7 2.72 -28.00 -28.94
C LEU A 7 2.98 -27.56 -27.49
N LYS A 8 3.94 -28.22 -26.80
CA LYS A 8 4.37 -27.87 -25.43
C LYS A 8 4.91 -26.45 -25.35
N GLN A 9 5.79 -26.08 -26.29
CA GLN A 9 6.40 -24.75 -26.32
C GLN A 9 5.37 -23.67 -26.58
N LYS A 10 4.44 -23.88 -27.52
CA LYS A 10 3.34 -22.94 -27.80
C LYS A 10 2.50 -22.69 -26.55
N PHE A 11 2.09 -23.74 -25.85
CA PHE A 11 1.32 -23.64 -24.60
C PHE A 11 2.12 -22.96 -23.49
N THR A 12 3.37 -23.33 -23.31
CA THR A 12 4.23 -22.73 -22.28
C THR A 12 4.38 -21.23 -22.52
N ILE A 13 4.67 -20.81 -23.75
CA ILE A 13 4.80 -19.40 -24.11
C ILE A 13 3.48 -18.66 -23.85
N LEU A 14 2.34 -19.22 -24.25
CA LEU A 14 1.04 -18.61 -24.00
C LEU A 14 0.79 -18.40 -22.49
N LEU A 15 1.04 -19.44 -21.68
CA LEU A 15 0.88 -19.37 -20.23
C LEU A 15 1.84 -18.37 -19.59
N THR A 16 3.09 -18.30 -20.05
CA THR A 16 4.07 -17.31 -19.58
C THR A 16 3.65 -15.89 -19.95
N ILE A 17 3.09 -15.66 -21.14
CA ILE A 17 2.56 -14.35 -21.53
C ILE A 17 1.40 -13.96 -20.60
N ILE A 18 0.44 -14.86 -20.38
CA ILE A 18 -0.68 -14.63 -19.46
C ILE A 18 -0.17 -14.32 -18.06
N LEU A 19 0.85 -15.05 -17.58
CA LEU A 19 1.48 -14.80 -16.29
C LEU A 19 2.07 -13.39 -16.21
N VAL A 20 2.89 -13.00 -17.18
CA VAL A 20 3.58 -11.71 -17.19
C VAL A 20 2.57 -10.56 -17.23
N VAL A 21 1.58 -10.64 -18.12
CA VAL A 21 0.53 -9.61 -18.23
C VAL A 21 -0.32 -9.56 -16.95
N GLY A 22 -0.76 -10.72 -16.46
CA GLY A 22 -1.59 -10.83 -15.27
C GLY A 22 -0.90 -10.32 -14.01
N LEU A 23 0.37 -10.71 -13.78
CA LEU A 23 1.16 -10.21 -12.64
C LEU A 23 1.49 -8.73 -12.76
N SER A 24 1.79 -8.24 -13.97
CA SER A 24 2.07 -6.82 -14.15
C SER A 24 0.84 -5.98 -13.82
N LEU A 25 -0.32 -6.32 -14.39
CA LEU A 25 -1.56 -5.58 -14.15
C LEU A 25 -1.99 -5.67 -12.68
N SER A 26 -2.09 -6.89 -12.14
CA SER A 26 -2.51 -7.09 -10.75
C SER A 26 -1.52 -6.50 -9.74
N GLY A 27 -0.21 -6.62 -9.99
CA GLY A 27 0.83 -6.08 -9.13
C GLY A 27 0.84 -4.55 -9.10
N LEU A 28 0.62 -3.90 -10.26
CA LEU A 28 0.47 -2.44 -10.33
C LEU A 28 -0.78 -1.97 -9.58
N THR A 29 -1.93 -2.60 -9.84
CA THR A 29 -3.20 -2.25 -9.16
C THR A 29 -3.11 -2.49 -7.65
N LEU A 30 -2.57 -3.62 -7.21
CA LEU A 30 -2.40 -3.93 -5.79
C LEU A 30 -1.45 -2.93 -5.10
N SER A 31 -0.32 -2.62 -5.74
CA SER A 31 0.64 -1.65 -5.19
C SER A 31 0.02 -0.26 -5.08
N TYR A 32 -0.77 0.15 -6.06
CA TYR A 32 -1.51 1.41 -6.03
C TYR A 32 -2.53 1.43 -4.87
N LEU A 33 -3.37 0.40 -4.76
CA LEU A 33 -4.39 0.29 -3.71
C LEU A 33 -3.77 0.26 -2.30
N LEU A 34 -2.69 -0.51 -2.10
CA LEU A 34 -2.01 -0.59 -0.81
C LEU A 34 -1.38 0.76 -0.41
N ARG A 35 -0.81 1.50 -1.36
CA ARG A 35 -0.26 2.85 -1.09
C ARG A 35 -1.34 3.87 -0.79
N GLN A 36 -2.46 3.80 -1.50
CA GLN A 36 -3.60 4.67 -1.25
C GLN A 36 -4.19 4.42 0.15
N ASN A 37 -4.50 3.16 0.47
CA ASN A 37 -4.99 2.77 1.79
C ASN A 37 -4.02 3.17 2.91
N ALA A 38 -2.72 3.00 2.69
CA ALA A 38 -1.69 3.41 3.65
C ALA A 38 -1.67 4.93 3.87
N SER A 39 -1.92 5.72 2.84
CA SER A 39 -2.02 7.19 2.95
C SER A 39 -3.27 7.62 3.72
N ASP A 40 -4.41 6.97 3.43
CA ASP A 40 -5.68 7.23 4.12
C ASP A 40 -5.60 6.83 5.62
N GLU A 41 -4.93 5.72 5.93
CA GLU A 41 -4.69 5.28 7.31
C GLU A 41 -3.84 6.31 8.09
N VAL A 42 -2.78 6.84 7.45
CA VAL A 42 -1.94 7.89 8.05
C VAL A 42 -2.76 9.14 8.32
N ALA A 43 -3.59 9.59 7.36
CA ALA A 43 -4.44 10.76 7.52
C ALA A 43 -5.45 10.57 8.66
N ALA A 44 -6.14 9.42 8.70
CA ALA A 44 -7.11 9.10 9.76
C ALA A 44 -6.45 9.07 11.15
N LYS A 45 -5.25 8.49 11.26
CA LYS A 45 -4.49 8.47 12.52
C LYS A 45 -4.04 9.88 12.93
N ALA A 46 -3.60 10.70 11.98
CA ALA A 46 -3.22 12.09 12.24
C ALA A 46 -4.41 12.93 12.74
N LEU A 47 -5.58 12.75 12.10
CA LEU A 47 -6.86 13.36 12.50
C LEU A 47 -7.24 12.97 13.93
N ALA A 48 -7.25 11.68 14.24
CA ALA A 48 -7.56 11.21 15.59
C ALA A 48 -6.61 11.81 16.64
N LEU A 49 -5.32 11.93 16.33
CA LEU A 49 -4.33 12.50 17.23
C LEU A 49 -4.51 14.01 17.44
N ILE A 50 -4.77 14.79 16.39
CA ILE A 50 -4.97 16.24 16.54
C ILE A 50 -6.29 16.54 17.29
N ASP A 51 -7.34 15.75 17.07
CA ASP A 51 -8.59 15.85 17.84
C ASP A 51 -8.41 15.45 19.30
N THR A 52 -7.60 14.42 19.57
CA THR A 52 -7.26 14.01 20.94
C THR A 52 -6.50 15.12 21.65
N MET A 53 -5.48 15.72 21.02
CA MET A 53 -4.73 16.81 21.64
C MET A 53 -5.58 18.07 21.83
N THR A 54 -6.49 18.35 20.90
CA THR A 54 -7.47 19.42 21.06
C THR A 54 -8.39 19.15 22.26
N SER A 55 -8.80 17.90 22.47
CA SER A 55 -9.59 17.50 23.64
C SER A 55 -8.81 17.64 24.95
N VAL A 56 -7.51 17.33 24.96
CA VAL A 56 -6.63 17.56 26.12
C VAL A 56 -6.52 19.05 26.44
N ARG A 57 -6.39 19.91 25.43
CA ARG A 57 -6.40 21.37 25.61
C ARG A 57 -7.70 21.83 26.25
N ASP A 58 -8.81 21.40 25.68
CA ASP A 58 -10.16 21.77 26.13
C ASP A 58 -10.40 21.35 27.57
N TYR A 59 -10.02 20.12 27.93
CA TYR A 59 -10.09 19.63 29.31
C TYR A 59 -9.23 20.48 30.25
N THR A 60 -8.00 20.80 29.83
CA THR A 60 -7.08 21.63 30.64
C THR A 60 -7.65 23.02 30.88
N LEU A 61 -8.19 23.67 29.84
CA LEU A 61 -8.80 25.01 29.97
C LEU A 61 -10.07 24.98 30.83
N LYS A 62 -10.96 24.02 30.58
CA LYS A 62 -12.32 24.02 31.16
C LYS A 62 -12.35 23.45 32.58
N GLN A 63 -11.48 22.50 32.92
CA GLN A 63 -11.52 21.78 34.20
C GLN A 63 -10.28 21.97 35.06
N ILE A 64 -9.08 22.03 34.50
CA ILE A 64 -7.84 22.09 35.29
C ILE A 64 -7.47 23.52 35.67
N THR A 65 -7.56 24.45 34.72
CA THR A 65 -7.13 25.84 34.92
C THR A 65 -7.91 26.55 36.03
N PRO A 66 -9.26 26.44 36.12
CA PRO A 66 -10.02 27.12 37.17
C PRO A 66 -9.59 26.68 38.58
N GLU A 67 -9.35 25.39 38.79
CA GLU A 67 -8.99 24.79 40.08
C GLU A 67 -7.59 25.17 40.59
N LEU A 68 -6.74 25.71 39.71
CA LEU A 68 -5.35 26.03 40.02
C LEU A 68 -5.04 27.52 39.89
N THR A 69 -6.04 28.36 39.59
CA THR A 69 -5.85 29.80 39.35
C THR A 69 -5.19 30.49 40.55
N ASP A 70 -5.66 30.22 41.77
CA ASP A 70 -5.13 30.83 43.00
C ASP A 70 -3.64 30.49 43.23
N LYS A 71 -3.20 29.32 42.77
CA LYS A 71 -1.79 28.90 42.91
C LYS A 71 -0.86 29.65 41.97
N LEU A 72 -1.37 30.15 40.84
CA LEU A 72 -0.57 30.87 39.84
C LEU A 72 -0.03 32.20 40.36
N GLU A 73 -0.67 32.79 41.38
CA GLU A 73 -0.18 34.02 42.03
C GLU A 73 1.15 33.83 42.75
N THR A 74 1.41 32.62 43.27
CA THR A 74 2.61 32.31 44.05
C THR A 74 3.65 31.52 43.27
N LYS A 75 3.22 30.69 42.31
CA LYS A 75 4.12 29.91 41.47
C LYS A 75 3.49 29.64 40.11
N PHE A 76 4.23 29.93 39.03
CA PHE A 76 3.76 29.57 37.69
C PHE A 76 3.78 28.04 37.53
N LEU A 77 2.64 27.50 37.11
CA LEU A 77 2.45 26.07 36.86
C LEU A 77 2.16 25.88 35.38
N PRO A 78 3.16 25.49 34.56
CA PRO A 78 2.94 25.27 33.12
C PRO A 78 1.82 24.27 32.81
N GLN A 79 1.50 23.36 33.74
CA GLN A 79 0.44 22.38 33.64
C GLN A 79 -0.97 22.99 33.54
N THR A 80 -1.17 24.26 33.89
CA THR A 80 -2.43 24.96 33.66
C THR A 80 -2.55 25.51 32.24
N VAL A 81 -1.45 25.56 31.48
CA VAL A 81 -1.46 26.04 30.09
C VAL A 81 -1.85 24.89 29.16
N SER A 82 -2.95 25.04 28.43
CA SER A 82 -3.49 23.99 27.56
C SER A 82 -2.51 23.51 26.49
N ALA A 83 -1.73 24.43 25.91
CA ALA A 83 -0.69 24.10 24.93
C ALA A 83 0.43 23.25 25.54
N TYR A 84 0.81 23.57 26.79
CA TYR A 84 1.80 22.80 27.53
C TYR A 84 1.27 21.39 27.79
N SER A 85 0.07 21.26 28.35
CA SER A 85 -0.52 19.95 28.68
C SER A 85 -0.71 19.06 27.45
N ALA A 86 -1.23 19.59 26.35
CA ALA A 86 -1.38 18.82 25.11
C ALA A 86 -0.03 18.34 24.58
N ARG A 87 1.00 19.20 24.60
CA ARG A 87 2.33 18.82 24.17
C ARG A 87 2.98 17.77 25.08
N GLU A 88 2.93 17.93 26.39
CA GLU A 88 3.50 16.96 27.33
C GLU A 88 2.80 15.59 27.22
N VAL A 89 1.46 15.56 27.09
CA VAL A 89 0.71 14.31 26.87
C VAL A 89 1.16 13.64 25.58
N PHE A 90 1.36 14.41 24.50
CA PHE A 90 1.87 13.86 23.26
C PHE A 90 3.33 13.38 23.39
N ASP A 91 4.18 14.08 24.11
CA ASP A 91 5.56 13.65 24.35
C ASP A 91 5.62 12.37 25.20
N ILE A 92 4.67 12.15 26.12
CA ILE A 92 4.49 10.86 26.80
C ILE A 92 4.07 9.77 25.80
N LEU A 93 3.14 10.06 24.88
CA LEU A 93 2.74 9.12 23.82
C LEU A 93 3.96 8.68 22.98
N ARG A 94 4.85 9.62 22.65
CA ARG A 94 6.08 9.36 21.87
C ARG A 94 7.11 8.49 22.58
N GLN A 95 6.98 8.24 23.88
CA GLN A 95 7.84 7.29 24.58
C GLN A 95 7.55 5.84 24.16
N LYS A 96 6.38 5.57 23.58
CA LYS A 96 6.02 4.26 23.02
C LYS A 96 6.65 4.06 21.64
N SER A 97 7.18 2.86 21.39
CA SER A 97 7.90 2.52 20.14
C SER A 97 7.15 2.90 18.87
N ASP A 98 5.83 2.69 18.87
CA ASP A 98 4.97 2.86 17.69
C ASP A 98 4.69 4.32 17.34
N TYR A 99 4.93 5.24 18.28
CA TYR A 99 4.64 6.67 18.15
C TYR A 99 5.88 7.55 18.27
N ARG A 100 7.07 6.97 18.43
CA ARG A 100 8.33 7.70 18.69
C ARG A 100 8.64 8.79 17.68
N ASP A 101 8.33 8.53 16.42
CA ASP A 101 8.61 9.42 15.30
C ASP A 101 7.42 10.30 14.92
N PHE A 102 6.37 10.31 15.75
CA PHE A 102 5.23 11.19 15.57
C PHE A 102 5.52 12.50 16.27
N PHE A 103 4.98 13.60 15.77
CA PHE A 103 5.18 14.92 16.34
C PHE A 103 3.86 15.64 16.47
N TYR A 104 3.71 16.36 17.57
CA TYR A 104 2.66 17.35 17.77
C TYR A 104 3.31 18.66 18.18
N LYS A 105 2.85 19.75 17.58
CA LYS A 105 3.33 21.08 17.91
C LYS A 105 2.22 22.11 17.68
N GLU A 106 2.14 23.07 18.58
CA GLU A 106 1.38 24.30 18.35
C GLU A 106 2.33 25.37 17.83
N ALA A 107 2.61 25.30 16.53
CA ALA A 107 3.60 26.13 15.89
C ALA A 107 3.13 27.59 15.86
N THR A 108 3.69 28.39 16.76
CA THR A 108 3.22 29.73 17.08
C THR A 108 4.21 30.76 16.56
N LEU A 109 3.71 31.85 15.97
CA LEU A 109 4.58 32.90 15.41
C LEU A 109 5.34 33.66 16.51
N ASN A 110 4.68 33.92 17.65
CA ASN A 110 5.30 34.53 18.83
C ASN A 110 4.90 33.77 20.10
N PRO A 111 5.56 32.63 20.43
CA PRO A 111 5.22 31.83 21.60
C PRO A 111 5.87 32.35 22.88
N THR A 112 5.29 32.05 24.03
CA THR A 112 5.95 32.21 25.33
C THR A 112 7.14 31.26 25.47
N ASN A 113 7.01 30.00 25.04
CA ASN A 113 8.09 29.02 25.07
C ASN A 113 8.67 28.81 23.67
N LEU A 114 9.98 29.05 23.50
CA LEU A 114 10.65 28.96 22.20
C LEU A 114 10.59 27.57 21.55
N ARG A 115 10.32 26.51 22.33
CA ARG A 115 10.08 25.17 21.77
C ARG A 115 8.89 25.13 20.80
N ASP A 116 7.96 26.07 20.93
CA ASP A 116 6.74 26.17 20.13
C ASP A 116 6.88 27.19 18.99
N LYS A 117 8.06 27.80 18.82
CA LYS A 117 8.30 28.80 17.76
C LYS A 117 8.16 28.15 16.39
N ALA A 118 7.30 28.72 15.56
CA ALA A 118 7.10 28.28 14.19
C ALA A 118 8.40 28.37 13.40
N ASP A 119 8.75 27.30 12.68
CA ASP A 119 9.79 27.35 11.66
C ASP A 119 9.26 28.02 10.38
N THR A 120 10.08 28.06 9.32
CA THR A 120 9.71 28.71 8.05
C THR A 120 8.51 28.06 7.36
N PHE A 121 8.40 26.73 7.40
CA PHE A 121 7.29 25.99 6.82
C PHE A 121 6.02 26.17 7.65
N GLU A 122 6.14 26.08 8.98
CA GLU A 122 5.01 26.24 9.88
C GLU A 122 4.46 27.67 9.84
N THR A 123 5.34 28.66 9.68
CA THR A 123 4.96 30.07 9.48
C THR A 123 4.10 30.25 8.23
N ASP A 124 4.46 29.61 7.11
CA ASP A 124 3.64 29.65 5.88
C ASP A 124 2.23 29.09 6.12
N LEU A 125 2.11 27.98 6.87
CA LEU A 125 0.81 27.43 7.23
C LEU A 125 -0.04 28.42 8.03
N VAL A 126 0.55 29.08 9.03
CA VAL A 126 -0.15 30.09 9.83
C VAL A 126 -0.62 31.26 8.96
N GLU A 127 0.24 31.77 8.09
CA GLU A 127 -0.10 32.89 7.21
C GLU A 127 -1.17 32.53 6.17
N ARG A 128 -1.19 31.28 5.68
CA ARG A 128 -2.28 30.78 4.84
C ARG A 128 -3.63 30.79 5.55
N PHE A 129 -3.68 30.34 6.81
CA PHE A 129 -4.90 30.42 7.62
C PHE A 129 -5.30 31.87 7.95
N ARG A 130 -4.34 32.79 8.11
CA ARG A 130 -4.63 34.22 8.29
C ARG A 130 -5.23 34.86 7.05
N LYS A 131 -4.74 34.47 5.88
CA LYS A 131 -5.21 34.97 4.57
C LYS A 131 -6.60 34.45 4.22
N ASP A 132 -6.89 33.18 4.51
CA ASP A 132 -8.18 32.55 4.26
C ASP A 132 -8.80 32.08 5.59
N LYS A 133 -9.80 32.84 6.09
CA LYS A 133 -10.47 32.54 7.36
C LYS A 133 -11.41 31.34 7.30
N ASP A 134 -11.80 30.91 6.11
CA ASP A 134 -12.67 29.75 5.92
C ASP A 134 -11.88 28.44 5.84
N LEU A 135 -10.58 28.53 5.57
CA LEU A 135 -9.65 27.41 5.61
C LEU A 135 -9.53 26.84 7.03
N LYS A 136 -10.10 25.65 7.26
CA LYS A 136 -10.11 24.98 8.57
C LYS A 136 -8.99 23.98 8.77
N GLU A 137 -8.42 23.49 7.67
CA GLU A 137 -7.44 22.42 7.70
C GLU A 137 -6.51 22.50 6.50
N LEU A 138 -5.25 22.14 6.72
CA LEU A 138 -4.26 21.93 5.67
C LEU A 138 -3.60 20.58 5.89
N THR A 139 -3.52 19.78 4.83
CA THR A 139 -2.81 18.51 4.83
C THR A 139 -1.79 18.48 3.70
N GLY A 140 -0.78 17.64 3.85
CA GLY A 140 0.22 17.46 2.81
C GLY A 140 1.41 16.66 3.29
N PHE A 141 2.47 16.70 2.48
CA PHE A 141 3.74 16.06 2.78
C PHE A 141 4.82 17.12 2.92
N ARG A 142 5.72 16.90 3.86
CA ARG A 142 6.92 17.71 4.06
C ARG A 142 8.11 16.78 4.09
N SER A 143 9.12 17.08 3.29
CA SER A 143 10.43 16.44 3.40
C SER A 143 11.25 17.17 4.46
N ASN A 144 11.76 16.44 5.44
CA ASN A 144 12.69 16.99 6.43
C ASN A 144 13.88 16.05 6.56
N ARG A 145 15.08 16.52 6.20
CA ARG A 145 16.35 15.76 6.30
C ARG A 145 16.33 14.36 5.65
N GLY A 146 15.61 14.21 4.54
CA GLY A 146 15.51 12.96 3.78
C GLY A 146 14.33 12.07 4.13
N ASP A 147 13.62 12.34 5.23
CA ASP A 147 12.39 11.64 5.61
C ASP A 147 11.16 12.46 5.21
N GLU A 148 10.25 11.82 4.47
CA GLU A 148 8.95 12.40 4.14
C GLU A 148 7.94 12.13 5.26
N THR A 149 7.38 13.21 5.79
CA THR A 149 6.35 13.17 6.82
C THR A 149 5.04 13.72 6.27
N PHE A 150 3.95 13.00 6.50
CA PHE A 150 2.61 13.55 6.33
C PHE A 150 2.34 14.52 7.48
N TYR A 151 1.69 15.63 7.19
CA TYR A 151 1.20 16.55 8.21
C TYR A 151 -0.28 16.86 8.02
N ILE A 152 -0.92 17.13 9.15
CA ILE A 152 -2.22 17.79 9.25
C ILE A 152 -2.03 19.02 10.13
N ALA A 153 -2.60 20.15 9.69
CA ALA A 153 -2.52 21.42 10.38
C ALA A 153 -3.92 22.03 10.50
N ARG A 154 -4.22 22.63 11.67
CA ARG A 154 -5.45 23.39 11.92
C ARG A 154 -5.12 24.75 12.54
N PRO A 155 -5.87 25.82 12.22
CA PRO A 155 -5.60 27.14 12.76
C PRO A 155 -5.94 27.21 14.24
N LEU A 156 -5.07 27.86 15.02
CA LEU A 156 -5.33 28.17 16.42
C LEU A 156 -5.62 29.67 16.56
N ALA A 157 -6.91 29.99 16.67
CA ALA A 157 -7.39 31.35 16.90
C ALA A 157 -7.66 31.61 18.38
N ILE A 158 -7.33 32.81 18.86
CA ILE A 158 -7.62 33.25 20.23
C ILE A 158 -9.11 33.60 20.35
N ARG A 159 -9.94 32.63 20.68
CA ARG A 159 -11.40 32.83 20.81
C ARG A 159 -11.87 33.15 22.22
N ASP A 160 -11.03 32.92 23.22
CA ASP A 160 -11.34 33.17 24.63
C ASP A 160 -10.51 34.35 25.13
N GLN A 161 -11.19 35.31 25.78
CA GLN A 161 -10.54 36.47 26.36
C GLN A 161 -9.66 36.11 27.57
N ALA A 162 -9.87 34.95 28.18
CA ALA A 162 -8.99 34.41 29.22
C ALA A 162 -7.53 34.25 28.75
N CYS A 163 -7.31 33.97 27.46
CA CYS A 163 -5.96 33.90 26.89
C CYS A 163 -5.20 35.23 27.00
N LEU A 164 -5.92 36.36 26.92
CA LEU A 164 -5.33 37.70 26.94
C LEU A 164 -4.89 38.12 28.35
N LYS A 165 -5.29 37.39 29.40
CA LYS A 165 -4.73 37.60 30.76
C LYS A 165 -3.22 37.36 30.79
N CYS A 166 -2.72 36.44 29.98
CA CYS A 166 -1.29 36.09 29.93
C CYS A 166 -0.58 36.57 28.66
N HIS A 167 -1.31 36.80 27.57
CA HIS A 167 -0.73 37.04 26.24
C HIS A 167 -1.03 38.43 25.65
N SER A 168 -1.67 39.35 26.40
CA SER A 168 -1.88 40.72 25.94
C SER A 168 -0.60 41.54 25.99
N THR A 169 -0.22 42.05 27.16
CA THR A 169 1.02 42.79 27.38
C THR A 169 1.77 42.22 28.59
N PRO A 170 3.10 42.42 28.69
CA PRO A 170 3.87 41.92 29.83
C PRO A 170 3.37 42.44 31.18
N GLU A 171 2.81 43.65 31.24
CA GLU A 171 2.34 44.28 32.48
C GLU A 171 1.06 43.62 33.03
N ASN A 172 0.24 43.05 32.14
CA ASN A 172 -1.00 42.36 32.50
C ASN A 172 -0.78 40.89 32.87
N ALA A 173 0.37 40.33 32.48
CA ALA A 173 0.65 38.91 32.68
C ALA A 173 1.01 38.60 34.14
N PRO A 174 0.76 37.37 34.62
CA PRO A 174 1.20 36.95 35.95
C PRO A 174 2.70 37.16 36.14
N LYS A 175 3.11 37.80 37.25
CA LYS A 175 4.53 38.04 37.56
C LYS A 175 5.34 36.75 37.52
N THR A 176 4.77 35.67 38.07
CA THR A 176 5.38 34.35 38.08
C THR A 176 5.66 33.79 36.68
N GLN A 177 4.85 34.14 35.66
CA GLN A 177 5.12 33.80 34.26
C GLN A 177 6.29 34.61 33.72
N ILE A 178 6.32 35.92 34.01
CA ILE A 178 7.40 36.82 33.58
C ILE A 178 8.74 36.39 34.20
N ASP A 179 8.75 36.01 35.48
CA ASP A 179 9.95 35.52 36.15
C ASP A 179 10.52 34.26 35.48
N GLN A 180 9.65 33.42 34.91
CA GLN A 180 10.07 32.18 34.25
C GLN A 180 10.44 32.35 32.77
N TYR A 181 9.70 33.15 32.00
CA TYR A 181 9.81 33.23 30.54
C TYR A 181 10.29 34.60 30.02
N GLY A 182 10.38 35.60 30.88
CA GLY A 182 10.69 36.97 30.52
C GLY A 182 9.56 37.69 29.77
N THR A 183 9.86 38.87 29.27
CA THR A 183 8.90 39.78 28.61
C THR A 183 9.03 39.80 27.08
N ALA A 184 10.01 39.09 26.52
CA ALA A 184 10.40 39.23 25.11
C ALA A 184 9.43 38.58 24.11
N ASN A 185 8.79 37.45 24.47
CA ASN A 185 7.96 36.67 23.56
C ASN A 185 6.63 36.26 24.22
N GLY A 186 5.65 35.88 23.39
CA GLY A 186 4.36 35.37 23.89
C GLY A 186 3.35 36.45 24.26
N PHE A 187 3.55 37.70 23.81
CA PHE A 187 2.64 38.83 24.03
C PHE A 187 2.18 39.45 22.70
N GLY A 188 1.25 40.39 22.79
CA GLY A 188 0.69 41.14 21.66
C GLY A 188 -0.43 40.42 20.92
N TRP A 189 -0.93 39.31 21.46
CA TRP A 189 -2.02 38.55 20.83
C TRP A 189 -3.33 39.31 20.91
N LYS A 190 -4.16 39.19 19.87
CA LYS A 190 -5.49 39.82 19.82
C LYS A 190 -6.62 38.79 19.77
N LEU A 191 -7.78 39.17 20.30
CA LEU A 191 -8.98 38.34 20.19
C LEU A 191 -9.32 38.10 18.72
N ASN A 192 -9.67 36.85 18.39
CA ASN A 192 -9.92 36.30 17.06
C ASN A 192 -8.71 36.25 16.11
N GLU A 193 -7.51 36.58 16.58
CA GLU A 193 -6.29 36.41 15.80
C GLU A 193 -5.87 34.94 15.75
N ILE A 194 -5.49 34.46 14.57
CA ILE A 194 -4.80 33.18 14.41
C ILE A 194 -3.33 33.41 14.76
N VAL A 195 -2.88 32.83 15.87
CA VAL A 195 -1.51 33.03 16.39
C VAL A 195 -0.59 31.84 16.11
N ALA A 196 -1.19 30.68 15.82
CA ALA A 196 -0.48 29.43 15.63
C ALA A 196 -1.22 28.47 14.70
N ALA A 197 -0.54 27.40 14.30
CA ALA A 197 -1.13 26.22 13.70
C ALA A 197 -0.88 25.03 14.65
N GLN A 198 -1.93 24.28 14.97
CA GLN A 198 -1.78 22.97 15.59
C GLN A 198 -1.39 21.98 14.50
N ILE A 199 -0.26 21.32 14.65
CA ILE A 199 0.31 20.43 13.63
C ILE A 199 0.55 19.07 14.25
N VAL A 200 0.06 18.03 13.58
CA VAL A 200 0.47 16.64 13.82
C VAL A 200 1.23 16.16 12.60
N SER A 201 2.38 15.52 12.80
CA SER A 201 3.22 14.97 11.73
C SER A 201 3.59 13.51 11.99
N LEU A 202 3.51 12.68 10.97
CA LEU A 202 3.77 11.24 11.02
C LEU A 202 4.73 10.83 9.90
N PRO A 203 5.62 9.85 10.12
CA PRO A 203 6.51 9.36 9.07
C PRO A 203 5.71 8.57 8.02
N THR A 204 5.70 9.06 6.79
CA THR A 204 5.06 8.36 5.67
C THR A 204 5.92 7.19 5.20
N SER A 205 7.25 7.34 5.28
CA SER A 205 8.22 6.33 4.84
C SER A 205 7.98 4.96 5.47
N LYS A 206 7.73 4.90 6.79
CA LYS A 206 7.47 3.64 7.49
C LYS A 206 6.18 2.96 7.05
N VAL A 207 5.12 3.74 6.86
CA VAL A 207 3.80 3.21 6.50
C VAL A 207 3.78 2.76 5.04
N ILE A 208 4.35 3.55 4.13
CA ILE A 208 4.50 3.20 2.71
C ILE A 208 5.51 2.05 2.52
N GLN A 209 6.59 2.00 3.29
CA GLN A 209 7.54 0.88 3.24
C GLN A 209 6.88 -0.43 3.66
N LYS A 210 6.05 -0.41 4.71
CA LYS A 210 5.25 -1.57 5.11
C LYS A 210 4.28 -1.98 4.01
N ALA A 211 3.58 -1.03 3.38
CA ALA A 211 2.70 -1.29 2.23
C ALA A 211 3.45 -1.92 1.04
N ASN A 212 4.63 -1.41 0.70
CA ASN A 212 5.49 -1.95 -0.36
C ASN A 212 5.97 -3.37 -0.02
N GLN A 213 6.38 -3.62 1.22
CA GLN A 213 6.81 -4.95 1.68
C GLN A 213 5.66 -5.96 1.58
N SER A 214 4.46 -5.58 2.03
CA SER A 214 3.26 -6.42 1.87
C SER A 214 2.92 -6.66 0.40
N SER A 215 3.05 -5.66 -0.47
CA SER A 215 2.84 -5.81 -1.91
C SER A 215 3.81 -6.85 -2.51
N VAL A 216 5.10 -6.75 -2.20
CA VAL A 216 6.12 -7.71 -2.67
C VAL A 216 5.83 -9.13 -2.17
N GLN A 217 5.43 -9.29 -0.90
CA GLN A 217 5.07 -10.59 -0.34
C GLN A 217 3.86 -11.21 -1.05
N ILE A 218 2.80 -10.43 -1.29
CA ILE A 218 1.60 -10.90 -1.97
C ILE A 218 1.91 -11.23 -3.44
N ILE A 219 2.62 -10.36 -4.16
CA ILE A 219 3.03 -10.60 -5.55
C ILE A 219 3.91 -11.85 -5.63
N GLY A 220 4.85 -12.02 -4.69
CA GLY A 220 5.70 -13.21 -4.60
C GLY A 220 4.89 -14.49 -4.39
N LEU A 221 3.90 -14.47 -3.51
CA LEU A 221 2.99 -15.60 -3.28
C LEU A 221 2.18 -15.93 -4.55
N VAL A 222 1.59 -14.92 -5.19
CA VAL A 222 0.82 -15.09 -6.43
C VAL A 222 1.71 -15.65 -7.55
N PHE A 223 2.95 -15.17 -7.66
CA PHE A 223 3.93 -15.69 -8.62
C PHE A 223 4.21 -17.18 -8.39
N ILE A 224 4.46 -17.61 -7.15
CA ILE A 224 4.71 -19.02 -6.80
C ILE A 224 3.51 -19.90 -7.16
N VAL A 225 2.29 -19.44 -6.84
CA VAL A 225 1.05 -20.17 -7.17
C VAL A 225 0.91 -20.33 -8.68
N PHE A 226 1.11 -19.25 -9.45
CA PHE A 226 1.03 -19.31 -10.90
C PHE A 226 2.09 -20.21 -11.53
N ILE A 227 3.35 -20.16 -11.07
CA ILE A 227 4.40 -21.06 -11.54
C ILE A 227 4.01 -22.51 -11.29
N SER A 228 3.46 -22.81 -10.12
CA SER A 228 2.97 -24.15 -9.77
C SER A 228 1.87 -24.60 -10.74
N VAL A 229 0.92 -23.73 -11.07
CA VAL A 229 -0.13 -23.99 -12.06
C VAL A 229 0.46 -24.26 -13.45
N ILE A 230 1.42 -23.46 -13.91
CA ILE A 230 2.07 -23.64 -15.22
C ILE A 230 2.77 -25.01 -15.29
N VAL A 231 3.47 -25.41 -14.23
CA VAL A 231 4.14 -26.71 -14.13
C VAL A 231 3.11 -27.83 -14.18
N LEU A 232 2.04 -27.76 -13.38
CA LEU A 232 0.98 -28.76 -13.34
C LEU A 232 0.28 -28.91 -14.69
N VAL A 233 -0.08 -27.80 -15.34
CA VAL A 233 -0.71 -27.81 -16.68
C VAL A 233 0.24 -28.41 -17.72
N ASN A 234 1.53 -28.11 -17.68
CA ASN A 234 2.50 -28.70 -18.59
C ASN A 234 2.69 -30.21 -18.38
N ILE A 235 2.72 -30.67 -17.12
CA ILE A 235 2.77 -32.10 -16.80
C ILE A 235 1.53 -32.80 -17.33
N PHE A 236 0.35 -32.22 -17.08
CA PHE A 236 -0.93 -32.74 -17.53
C PHE A 236 -0.99 -32.81 -19.07
N LEU A 237 -0.71 -31.70 -19.77
CA LEU A 237 -0.70 -31.62 -21.22
C LEU A 237 0.27 -32.63 -21.84
N ASN A 238 1.46 -32.78 -21.26
CA ASN A 238 2.46 -33.72 -21.77
C ASN A 238 2.00 -35.18 -21.64
N ARG A 239 1.36 -35.53 -20.51
CA ARG A 239 0.89 -36.90 -20.26
C ARG A 239 -0.40 -37.25 -21.00
N GLN A 240 -1.38 -36.36 -21.02
CA GLN A 240 -2.71 -36.67 -21.55
C GLN A 240 -2.85 -36.37 -23.05
N VAL A 241 -2.10 -35.40 -23.59
CA VAL A 241 -2.28 -34.95 -24.98
C VAL A 241 -1.05 -35.24 -25.84
N ILE A 242 0.13 -34.74 -25.43
CA ILE A 242 1.31 -34.77 -26.31
C ILE A 242 1.87 -36.18 -26.49
N ARG A 243 2.00 -36.97 -25.41
CA ARG A 243 2.52 -38.34 -25.50
C ARG A 243 1.61 -39.26 -26.34
N PRO A 244 0.28 -39.32 -26.11
CA PRO A 244 -0.59 -40.17 -26.93
C PRO A 244 -0.64 -39.74 -28.40
N LEU A 245 -0.67 -38.43 -28.69
CA LEU A 245 -0.60 -37.96 -30.07
C LEU A 245 0.69 -38.39 -30.77
N LYS A 246 1.85 -38.28 -30.09
CA LYS A 246 3.12 -38.75 -30.66
C LYS A 246 3.13 -40.25 -30.93
N GLN A 247 2.50 -41.06 -30.08
CA GLN A 247 2.37 -42.51 -30.31
C GLN A 247 1.52 -42.78 -31.56
N ILE A 248 0.35 -42.15 -31.69
CA ILE A 248 -0.53 -42.31 -32.85
C ILE A 248 0.18 -41.86 -34.13
N THR A 249 0.85 -40.72 -34.12
CA THR A 249 1.61 -40.21 -35.28
C THR A 249 2.74 -41.18 -35.68
N ARG A 250 3.49 -41.71 -34.72
CA ARG A 250 4.58 -42.67 -35.01
C ARG A 250 4.04 -43.95 -35.66
N VAL A 251 2.97 -44.54 -35.13
CA VAL A 251 2.36 -45.74 -35.71
C VAL A 251 1.82 -45.47 -37.12
N ALA A 252 1.21 -44.31 -37.33
CA ALA A 252 0.73 -43.92 -38.66
C ALA A 252 1.88 -43.76 -39.68
N GLU A 253 3.02 -43.22 -39.25
CA GLU A 253 4.22 -43.06 -40.08
C GLU A 253 4.83 -44.41 -40.48
N GLU A 254 4.97 -45.34 -39.53
CA GLU A 254 5.40 -46.73 -39.79
C GLU A 254 4.48 -47.44 -40.81
N VAL A 255 3.16 -47.37 -40.59
CA VAL A 255 2.14 -47.93 -41.50
C VAL A 255 2.24 -47.33 -42.90
N SER A 256 2.53 -46.02 -43.02
CA SER A 256 2.67 -45.36 -44.31
C SER A 256 3.91 -45.83 -45.08
N THR A 257 4.95 -46.25 -44.37
CA THR A 257 6.19 -46.82 -44.95
C THR A 257 6.11 -48.32 -45.25
N GLY A 258 4.98 -48.98 -44.96
CA GLY A 258 4.75 -50.38 -45.29
C GLY A 258 4.87 -51.36 -44.12
N HIS A 259 5.28 -50.91 -42.93
CA HIS A 259 5.33 -51.72 -41.71
C HIS A 259 3.94 -51.82 -41.08
N MET A 260 3.19 -52.86 -41.43
CA MET A 260 1.80 -53.04 -41.02
C MET A 260 1.63 -53.76 -39.67
N GLU A 261 2.71 -54.32 -39.11
CA GLU A 261 2.65 -55.15 -37.89
C GLU A 261 2.46 -54.33 -36.60
N VAL A 262 2.65 -53.01 -36.65
CA VAL A 262 2.58 -52.13 -35.47
C VAL A 262 1.14 -51.97 -34.97
N GLU A 263 0.93 -52.10 -33.66
CA GLU A 263 -0.39 -51.95 -33.04
C GLU A 263 -0.59 -50.58 -32.37
N PHE A 264 -1.83 -50.10 -32.40
CA PHE A 264 -2.25 -48.94 -31.61
C PHE A 264 -2.58 -49.40 -30.18
N GLU A 265 -1.75 -49.04 -29.20
CA GLU A 265 -2.08 -49.20 -27.78
C GLU A 265 -3.28 -48.34 -27.43
N GLN A 266 -4.37 -48.97 -26.99
CA GLN A 266 -5.64 -48.29 -26.74
C GLN A 266 -5.82 -48.07 -25.24
N LEU A 267 -5.28 -46.95 -24.74
CA LEU A 267 -5.24 -46.64 -23.30
C LEU A 267 -6.18 -45.50 -22.87
N TYR A 268 -6.91 -44.85 -23.79
CA TYR A 268 -7.68 -43.63 -23.52
C TYR A 268 -9.13 -43.73 -24.01
N ASN A 269 -10.07 -43.14 -23.25
CA ASN A 269 -11.51 -43.10 -23.52
C ASN A 269 -12.02 -41.69 -23.93
N ASP A 270 -11.09 -40.74 -24.13
CA ASP A 270 -11.35 -39.36 -24.51
C ASP A 270 -11.31 -39.16 -26.04
N GLU A 271 -11.28 -37.90 -26.50
CA GLU A 271 -11.13 -37.53 -27.91
C GLU A 271 -9.87 -38.13 -28.54
N ILE A 272 -8.79 -38.27 -27.77
CA ILE A 272 -7.54 -38.88 -28.26
C ILE A 272 -7.72 -40.39 -28.43
N GLY A 273 -8.44 -41.04 -27.52
CA GLY A 273 -8.86 -42.44 -27.66
C GLY A 273 -9.72 -42.69 -28.90
N LYS A 274 -10.70 -41.81 -29.16
CA LYS A 274 -11.54 -41.89 -30.38
C LYS A 274 -10.70 -41.71 -31.66
N LEU A 275 -9.71 -40.82 -31.64
CA LEU A 275 -8.77 -40.63 -32.74
C LEU A 275 -7.92 -41.89 -32.99
N ALA A 276 -7.39 -42.51 -31.93
CA ALA A 276 -6.63 -43.75 -32.03
C ALA A 276 -7.46 -44.89 -32.67
N GLN A 277 -8.73 -45.02 -32.27
CA GLN A 277 -9.65 -46.01 -32.88
C GLN A 277 -9.89 -45.76 -34.36
N ALA A 278 -10.06 -44.50 -34.77
CA ALA A 278 -10.25 -44.16 -36.18
C ALA A 278 -9.03 -44.54 -37.01
N PHE A 279 -7.82 -44.24 -36.52
CA PHE A 279 -6.56 -44.65 -37.17
C PHE A 279 -6.38 -46.17 -37.22
N LYS A 280 -6.75 -46.89 -36.15
CA LYS A 280 -6.73 -48.36 -36.12
C LYS A 280 -7.62 -48.96 -37.21
N ARG A 281 -8.85 -48.45 -37.38
CA ARG A 281 -9.75 -48.90 -38.46
C ARG A 281 -9.16 -48.63 -39.84
N MET A 282 -8.57 -47.44 -40.06
CA MET A 282 -7.93 -47.10 -41.32
C MET A 282 -6.76 -48.04 -41.66
N LYS A 283 -5.90 -48.37 -40.68
CA LYS A 283 -4.81 -49.35 -40.87
C LYS A 283 -5.34 -50.68 -41.38
N LEU A 284 -6.37 -51.24 -40.71
CA LEU A 284 -6.96 -52.52 -41.07
C LEU A 284 -7.56 -52.49 -42.48
N SER A 285 -8.25 -51.41 -42.86
CA SER A 285 -8.77 -51.24 -44.22
C SER A 285 -7.66 -51.22 -45.28
N LEU A 286 -6.55 -50.52 -45.01
CA LEU A 286 -5.41 -50.46 -45.92
C LEU A 286 -4.70 -51.82 -46.05
N GLU A 287 -4.50 -52.53 -44.95
CA GLU A 287 -3.90 -53.86 -44.93
C GLU A 287 -4.73 -54.87 -45.76
N MET A 288 -6.06 -54.84 -45.62
CA MET A 288 -6.97 -55.65 -46.43
C MET A 288 -6.89 -55.31 -47.92
N ALA A 289 -6.81 -54.02 -48.26
CA ALA A 289 -6.69 -53.58 -49.66
C ALA A 289 -5.38 -54.08 -50.29
N ILE A 290 -4.24 -53.93 -49.60
CA ILE A 290 -2.93 -54.40 -50.07
C ILE A 290 -2.91 -55.92 -50.24
N LYS A 291 -3.46 -56.68 -49.26
CA LYS A 291 -3.58 -58.15 -49.35
C LYS A 291 -4.40 -58.57 -50.58
N ARG A 292 -5.49 -57.85 -50.89
CA ARG A 292 -6.33 -58.12 -52.07
C ARG A 292 -5.59 -57.87 -53.38
N ILE A 293 -4.80 -56.80 -53.47
CA ILE A 293 -3.99 -56.49 -54.66
C ILE A 293 -2.92 -57.56 -54.88
N LYS A 294 -2.15 -57.93 -53.84
CA LYS A 294 -1.13 -59.00 -53.93
C LYS A 294 -1.73 -60.34 -54.40
N ARG A 295 -2.93 -60.67 -53.92
CA ARG A 295 -3.62 -61.92 -54.29
C ARG A 295 -4.06 -61.96 -55.76
N ASN A 296 -4.41 -60.81 -56.35
CA ASN A 296 -4.80 -60.70 -57.76
C ASN A 296 -3.61 -60.60 -58.74
N THR A 297 -2.45 -60.14 -58.28
CA THR A 297 -1.23 -60.04 -59.11
C THR A 297 -0.42 -61.33 -59.14
N GLY A 298 -0.48 -62.17 -58.10
CA GLY A 298 0.14 -63.51 -58.11
C GLY A 298 -0.58 -64.57 -58.94
N SER A 299 -1.75 -64.26 -59.51
CA SER A 299 -2.54 -65.17 -60.36
C SER A 299 -2.38 -64.91 -61.86
N THR A 300 -1.41 -64.09 -62.27
CA THR A 300 -1.16 -63.72 -63.68
C THR A 300 0.20 -64.17 -64.23
N GLU A 301 1.04 -64.86 -63.44
CA GLU A 301 2.23 -65.58 -63.93
C GLU A 301 1.88 -67.07 -64.11
N TYR A 302 1.42 -67.42 -65.30
CA TYR A 302 1.45 -68.76 -65.89
C TYR A 302 2.00 -68.65 -67.31
#